data_AF-A0A136N2I7-F1
#
_entry.id   AF-A0A136N2I7-F1
#
_cell.length_a   1.000
_cell.length_b   1.000
_cell.length_c   1.000
_cell.angle_alpha   90.00
_cell.angle_beta   90.00
_cell.angle_gamma   90.00
#
_symmetry.space_group_name_H-M   'P 1'
#
loop_
_entity.id
_entity.type
_entity.pdbx_description
1 polymer ?
#
loop_
_entity_poly.entity_id
_entity_poly.type
_entity_poly.pdbx_seq_one_letter_code
_entity_poly.pdbx_strand_id
1 'polypeptide(L)' 'MHPLFVLANKMDWSVFEKAFLPLYSQNNGRPAKPIRLMVGLLILKHIRNVSDESVVEQ' A
#
# COMPACT_ATOMS: atom_id res chain seq x y z
N MET A 1 7.16 -2.75 -20.20
CA MET A 1 6.38 -2.04 -19.16
C MET A 1 5.65 -3.08 -18.32
N HIS A 2 5.93 -3.17 -17.02
CA HIS A 2 5.30 -4.18 -16.15
C HIS A 2 3.81 -3.82 -15.88
N PRO A 3 2.85 -4.76 -15.93
CA PRO A 3 1.43 -4.46 -15.72
C PRO A 3 1.14 -3.73 -14.40
N LEU A 4 1.83 -4.08 -13.32
CA LEU A 4 1.71 -3.39 -12.03
C LEU A 4 2.17 -1.93 -12.07
N PHE A 5 3.17 -1.61 -12.90
CA PHE A 5 3.63 -0.23 -13.07
C PHE A 5 2.57 0.61 -13.79
N VAL A 6 1.92 0.04 -14.80
CA VAL A 6 0.80 0.69 -15.50
C VAL A 6 -0.39 0.89 -14.54
N LEU A 7 -0.71 -0.11 -13.73
CA LEU A 7 -1.77 -0.03 -12.72
C LEU A 7 -1.49 1.08 -11.70
N ALA A 8 -0.27 1.13 -11.16
CA ALA A 8 0.11 2.13 -10.17
C ALA A 8 0.01 3.57 -10.69
N ASN A 9 0.20 3.79 -11.99
CA ASN A 9 0.06 5.11 -12.62
C ASN A 9 -1.40 5.49 -12.93
N LYS A 10 -2.30 4.50 -13.08
CA LYS A 10 -3.73 4.74 -13.32
C LYS A 10 -4.54 4.91 -12.04
N MET A 11 -3.99 4.52 -10.90
CA MET A 11 -4.68 4.53 -9.61
C MET A 11 -4.72 5.94 -9.02
N ASP A 12 -5.90 6.39 -8.59
CA ASP A 12 -6.03 7.59 -7.77
C ASP A 12 -5.65 7.28 -6.32
N TRP A 13 -4.38 7.53 -5.98
CA TRP A 13 -3.85 7.31 -4.65
C TRP A 13 -4.49 8.21 -3.58
N SER A 14 -5.09 9.35 -3.98
CA SER A 14 -5.66 10.32 -3.03
C SER A 14 -6.88 9.76 -2.29
N VAL A 15 -7.59 8.81 -2.88
CA VAL A 15 -8.72 8.11 -2.24
C VAL A 15 -8.23 7.34 -1.01
N PHE A 16 -7.13 6.61 -1.14
CA PHE A 16 -6.55 5.85 -0.04
C PHE A 16 -5.94 6.77 1.03
N GLU A 17 -5.26 7.84 0.61
CA GLU A 17 -4.74 8.84 1.55
C GLU A 17 -5.89 9.43 2.39
N LYS A 18 -6.98 9.89 1.77
CA LYS A 18 -8.12 10.45 2.50
C LYS A 18 -8.81 9.45 3.42
N ALA A 19 -8.95 8.20 2.97
CA ALA A 19 -9.62 7.16 3.75
C ALA A 19 -8.78 6.66 4.93
N PHE A 20 -7.47 6.53 4.74
CA PHE A 20 -6.60 5.90 5.74
C PHE A 20 -5.84 6.89 6.60
N LEU A 21 -5.56 8.11 6.16
CA LEU A 21 -4.83 9.11 6.96
C LEU A 21 -5.43 9.32 8.37
N PRO A 22 -6.76 9.35 8.58
CA PRO A 22 -7.34 9.47 9.92
C PRO A 22 -7.06 8.26 10.84
N LEU A 23 -6.70 7.10 10.29
CA LEU A 23 -6.39 5.88 11.04
C LEU A 23 -4.92 5.84 11.50
N TYR A 24 -4.08 6.72 10.97
CA TYR A 24 -2.67 6.80 11.35
C TYR A 24 -2.46 7.88 12.41
N SER A 25 -1.60 7.55 13.38
CA SER A 25 -1.12 8.53 14.36
C SER A 25 -0.26 9.59 13.67
N GLN A 26 -0.62 10.86 13.83
CA GLN A 26 0.08 11.98 13.20
C GLN A 26 1.37 12.38 13.95
N ASN A 27 1.37 12.26 15.27
CA ASN A 27 2.39 12.87 16.13
C ASN A 27 2.76 12.02 17.36
N ASN A 28 2.27 10.78 17.45
CA ASN A 28 2.58 9.88 18.56
C ASN A 28 3.14 8.54 18.09
N GLY A 29 4.20 8.07 18.73
CA GLY A 29 4.84 6.78 18.42
C GLY A 29 5.78 6.81 17.21
N ARG A 30 6.00 5.64 16.61
CA ARG A 30 6.89 5.48 15.44
C ARG A 30 6.24 6.09 14.19
N PRO A 31 7.00 6.79 13.32
CA PRO A 31 6.47 7.32 12.07
C PRO A 31 5.75 6.27 11.25
N ALA A 32 4.56 6.63 10.80
CA ALA A 32 3.76 5.87 9.86
C ALA A 32 4.55 5.52 8.59
N LYS A 33 4.38 4.31 8.09
CA LYS A 33 4.78 3.99 6.71
C LYS A 33 3.84 4.72 5.74
N PRO A 34 4.31 5.09 4.54
CA PRO A 34 3.44 5.71 3.53
C PRO A 34 2.24 4.83 3.22
N ILE A 35 1.04 5.40 3.15
CA ILE A 35 -0.21 4.66 2.87
C ILE A 35 -0.11 3.91 1.54
N ARG A 36 0.48 4.54 0.52
CA ARG A 36 0.77 3.89 -0.77
C ARG A 36 1.56 2.59 -0.65
N LEU A 37 2.55 2.53 0.25
CA LEU A 37 3.33 1.31 0.46
C LEU A 37 2.44 0.20 1.02
N MET A 38 1.68 0.50 2.07
CA MET A 38 0.80 -0.47 2.73
C MET A 38 -0.28 -1.00 1.79
N VAL A 39 -0.94 -0.12 1.04
CA VAL A 39 -1.94 -0.50 0.03
C VAL A 39 -1.30 -1.31 -1.10
N GLY A 40 -0.11 -0.94 -1.55
CA GLY A 40 0.65 -1.68 -2.55
C GLY A 40 0.93 -3.12 -2.13
N LEU A 41 1.36 -3.33 -0.88
CA LEU A 41 1.59 -4.66 -0.33
C LEU A 41 0.30 -5.50 -0.29
N LEU A 42 -0.83 -4.92 0.13
CA LEU A 42 -2.12 -5.62 0.13
C LEU A 42 -2.58 -6.02 -1.27
N ILE A 43 -2.37 -5.15 -2.28
CA ILE A 43 -2.67 -5.46 -3.67
C ILE A 43 -1.76 -6.60 -4.17
N LEU A 44 -0.46 -6.55 -3.87
CA LEU A 44 0.49 -7.59 -4.24
C LEU A 44 0.15 -8.94 -3.60
N LYS A 45 -0.21 -8.93 -2.32
CA LYS A 45 -0.72 -10.10 -1.59
C LYS A 45 -1.88 -10.76 -2.34
N HIS A 46 -2.87 -9.94 -2.70
CA HIS A 46 -4.08 -10.40 -3.35
C HIS A 46 -3.82 -10.93 -4.76
N ILE A 47 -3.05 -10.20 -5.58
CA ILE A 47 -2.74 -10.59 -6.97
C ILE A 47 -1.92 -11.88 -7.03
N ARG A 48 -0.98 -12.07 -6.11
CA ARG A 48 -0.11 -13.25 -6.09
C ARG A 48 -0.71 -14.42 -5.29
N ASN A 49 -1.82 -14.22 -4.60
CA ASN A 49 -2.43 -15.20 -3.70
C ASN A 49 -1.43 -15.75 -2.67
N VAL A 50 -0.62 -14.87 -2.09
CA VAL A 50 0.46 -15.20 -1.15
C VAL A 50 0.12 -14.71 0.27
N SER A 51 0.78 -15.25 1.30
CA SER A 51 0.63 -14.78 2.68
C SER A 51 1.33 -13.42 2.89
N ASP A 52 1.06 -12.74 4.01
CA ASP A 52 1.65 -11.41 4.31
C ASP A 52 3.18 -11.46 4.36
N GLU A 53 3.73 -12.55 4.90
CA GLU A 53 5.16 -12.78 5.06
C GLU A 53 5.85 -12.87 3.69
N SER A 54 5.27 -13.63 2.76
CA SER A 54 5.81 -13.80 1.40
C SER A 54 5.77 -12.53 0.55
N VAL A 55 4.95 -11.53 0.89
CA VAL A 55 4.93 -10.24 0.17
C VAL A 55 6.13 -9.36 0.56
N VAL A 56 6.63 -9.51 1.79
CA VAL A 56 7.71 -8.66 2.33
C VAL A 56 9.10 -9.21 1.96
N GLU A 57 9.23 -10.50 1.70
CA GLU A 57 10.50 -11.17 1.36
C GLU A 57 10.95 -10.99 -0.10
N GLN A 58 10.13 -10.39 -0.96
CA GLN A 58 10.31 -10.38 -2.42
C GLN A 58 10.74 -9.03 -2.97
#